data_AF-M8DKS6-F1
#
_entry.id   AF-M8DKS6-F1
#
_cell.length_a   1.000
_cell.length_b   1.000
_cell.length_c   1.000
_cell.angle_alpha   90.00
_cell.angle_beta   90.00
_cell.angle_gamma   90.00
#
_symmetry.space_group_name_H-M   'P 1'
#
loop_
_entity.id
_entity.type
_entity.pdbx_description
1 polymer ?
#
loop_
_entity_poly.entity_id
_entity_poly.type
_entity_poly.pdbx_seq_one_letter_code
_entity_poly.pdbx_strand_id
1 'polypeptide(L)'
;MAQLPNTATIKQIITALQEMQAINQKADLVSVIGSPAVSTDDVATIITKLQSAKNTLAANLTAQGQTALPSDSLTSLASKVTAAPVRRWASGTGSFRYSSTDTTHRVSGLAFTPVLVVVDVDYGFPAARWENTIFVNSNGVPRVDYITFISKGFTFLCPGSGSTSLTNYYWIAVE
;
A
#
# COMPACT_ATOMS: atom_id res chain seq x y z
N MET A 1 -12.57 34.97 37.37
CA MET A 1 -13.10 33.75 38.04
C MET A 1 -14.61 33.86 38.02
N ALA A 2 -15.32 32.87 37.47
CA ALA A 2 -16.77 32.81 37.64
C ALA A 2 -17.05 32.56 39.14
N GLN A 3 -17.72 33.51 39.81
CA GLN A 3 -18.17 33.33 41.19
C GLN A 3 -19.56 32.73 41.19
N LEU A 4 -19.75 31.67 41.97
CA LEU A 4 -21.07 31.12 42.21
C LEU A 4 -21.92 32.16 42.97
N PRO A 5 -23.21 32.34 42.62
CA PRO A 5 -24.09 33.20 43.38
C PRO A 5 -24.12 32.78 44.85
N ASN A 6 -24.21 33.75 45.76
CA ASN A 6 -24.38 33.51 47.20
C ASN A 6 -25.73 32.82 47.55
N THR A 7 -26.59 32.59 46.56
CA THR A 7 -27.85 31.83 46.64
C THR A 7 -27.77 30.45 45.98
N ALA A 8 -26.60 30.03 45.47
CA ALA A 8 -26.44 28.74 44.82
C ALA A 8 -26.69 27.58 45.81
N THR A 9 -27.68 26.76 45.49
CA THR A 9 -27.95 25.52 46.22
C THR A 9 -26.86 24.48 45.94
N ILE A 10 -26.66 23.55 46.87
CA ILE A 10 -25.75 22.40 46.68
C ILE A 10 -26.07 21.65 45.38
N LYS A 11 -27.35 21.51 45.02
CA LYS A 11 -27.78 20.90 43.77
C LYS A 11 -27.23 21.64 42.54
N GLN A 12 -27.31 22.97 42.53
CA GLN A 12 -26.77 23.79 41.43
C GLN A 12 -25.25 23.68 41.32
N ILE A 13 -24.55 23.57 42.46
CA ILE A 13 -23.09 23.36 42.47
C ILE A 13 -22.74 21.98 41.87
N ILE A 14 -23.45 20.92 42.25
CA ILE A 14 -23.24 19.57 41.70
C ILE A 14 -23.48 19.56 40.19
N THR A 15 -24.58 20.16 39.73
CA THR A 15 -24.89 20.25 38.29
C THR A 15 -23.79 20.98 37.52
N ALA A 16 -23.34 22.14 38.02
CA ALA A 16 -22.27 22.90 37.36
C ALA A 16 -20.94 22.10 37.30
N LEU A 17 -20.60 21.36 38.35
CA LEU A 17 -19.41 20.50 38.36
C LEU A 17 -19.52 19.32 37.40
N GLN A 18 -20.70 18.70 37.28
CA GLN A 18 -20.97 17.64 36.31
C GLN A 18 -20.85 18.15 34.87
N GLU A 19 -21.38 19.35 34.60
CA GLU A 19 -21.25 20.01 33.29
C GLU A 19 -19.78 20.32 32.95
N MET A 20 -19.02 20.85 33.92
CA MET A 20 -17.58 21.11 33.73
C MET A 20 -16.79 19.82 33.44
N GLN A 21 -17.05 18.73 34.15
CA GLN A 21 -16.40 17.44 33.87
C GLN A 21 -16.72 16.93 32.46
N ALA A 22 -17.98 17.04 32.03
CA ALA A 22 -18.39 16.64 30.69
C ALA A 22 -17.70 17.46 29.60
N ILE A 23 -17.51 18.77 29.82
CA ILE A 23 -16.77 19.65 28.90
C ILE A 23 -15.31 19.19 28.76
N ASN A 24 -14.63 18.93 29.88
CA ASN A 24 -13.23 18.48 29.86
C ASN A 24 -13.08 17.12 29.15
N GLN A 25 -13.93 16.15 29.47
CA GLN A 25 -13.92 14.83 28.83
C GLN A 25 -14.15 14.93 27.31
N LYS A 26 -15.00 15.85 26.86
CA LYS A 26 -15.25 16.09 25.45
C LYS A 26 -14.02 16.69 24.75
N ALA A 27 -13.36 17.65 25.40
CA ALA A 27 -12.12 18.23 24.88
C ALA A 27 -11.02 17.17 24.75
N ASP A 28 -10.86 16.31 25.76
CA ASP A 28 -9.92 15.19 25.73
C ASP A 28 -10.25 14.21 24.59
N LEU A 29 -11.54 13.86 24.41
CA LEU A 29 -11.97 12.97 23.33
C LEU A 29 -11.67 13.57 21.94
N VAL A 30 -11.96 14.85 21.74
CA VAL A 30 -11.62 15.57 20.49
C VAL A 30 -10.10 15.57 20.27
N SER A 31 -9.31 15.76 21.33
CA SER A 31 -7.84 15.72 21.23
C SER A 31 -7.32 14.34 20.81
N VAL A 32 -7.98 13.25 21.21
CA VAL A 32 -7.59 11.88 20.84
C VAL A 32 -8.00 11.54 19.41
N ILE A 33 -9.21 11.92 18.99
CA ILE A 33 -9.74 11.61 17.66
C ILE A 33 -9.11 12.50 16.58
N GLY A 34 -8.89 13.79 16.89
CA GLY A 34 -8.38 14.78 15.96
C GLY A 34 -9.39 15.26 14.92
N SER A 35 -8.89 15.95 13.89
CA SER A 35 -9.71 16.47 12.79
C SER A 35 -10.43 15.33 12.06
N PRO A 36 -11.73 15.46 11.72
CA PRO A 36 -12.53 16.69 11.68
C PRO A 36 -13.34 17.01 12.95
N ALA A 37 -13.08 16.34 14.09
CA ALA A 37 -13.73 16.69 15.35
C ALA A 37 -13.15 17.99 15.92
N VAL A 38 -14.00 18.83 16.50
CA VAL A 38 -13.60 20.11 17.14
C VAL A 38 -14.28 20.25 18.50
N SER A 39 -13.68 21.05 19.40
CA SER A 39 -14.14 21.19 20.80
C SER A 39 -15.56 21.76 20.94
N THR A 40 -16.06 22.42 19.91
CA THR A 40 -17.43 22.95 19.83
C THR A 40 -18.46 21.92 19.40
N ASP A 41 -18.06 20.77 18.85
CA ASP A 41 -19.00 19.69 18.51
C ASP A 41 -19.70 19.16 19.77
N ASP A 42 -20.92 18.64 19.63
CA ASP A 42 -21.53 17.82 20.67
C ASP A 42 -21.06 16.35 20.58
N VAL A 43 -21.36 15.56 21.60
CA VAL A 43 -20.92 14.15 21.68
C VAL A 43 -21.49 13.32 20.52
N ALA A 44 -22.73 13.56 20.10
CA ALA A 44 -23.37 12.84 19.00
C ALA A 44 -22.67 13.11 17.66
N THR A 45 -22.26 14.36 17.44
CA THR A 45 -21.49 14.80 16.28
C THR A 45 -20.11 14.17 16.29
N ILE A 46 -19.43 14.12 17.45
CA ILE A 46 -18.14 13.44 17.60
C ILE A 46 -18.26 11.95 17.27
N ILE A 47 -19.28 11.26 17.79
CA ILE A 47 -19.56 9.85 17.49
C ILE A 47 -19.77 9.65 15.97
N THR A 48 -20.55 10.52 15.34
CA THR A 48 -20.81 10.46 13.89
C THR A 48 -19.52 10.63 13.09
N LYS A 49 -18.68 11.60 13.45
CA LYS A 49 -17.39 11.84 12.81
C LYS A 49 -16.43 10.65 12.99
N LEU A 50 -16.37 10.07 14.19
CA LEU A 50 -15.56 8.88 14.47
C LEU A 50 -16.03 7.67 13.65
N GLN A 51 -17.33 7.42 13.58
CA GLN A 51 -17.89 6.33 12.79
C GLN A 51 -17.62 6.54 11.29
N SER A 52 -17.69 7.78 10.81
CA SER A 52 -17.30 8.13 9.44
C SER A 52 -15.84 7.79 9.17
N ALA A 53 -14.92 8.21 10.04
CA ALA A 53 -13.50 7.89 9.92
C ALA A 53 -13.24 6.36 9.92
N LYS A 54 -13.94 5.61 10.78
CA LYS A 54 -13.89 4.14 10.80
C LYS A 54 -14.36 3.53 9.47
N ASN A 55 -15.46 4.05 8.91
CA ASN A 55 -15.98 3.58 7.62
C ASN A 55 -15.00 3.87 6.48
N THR A 56 -14.37 5.04 6.49
CA THR A 56 -13.31 5.40 5.52
C THR A 56 -12.12 4.45 5.64
N LEU A 57 -11.68 4.11 6.85
CA LEU A 57 -10.62 3.13 7.05
C LEU A 57 -10.99 1.76 6.46
N ALA A 58 -12.21 1.27 6.71
CA ALA A 58 -12.68 0.01 6.15
C ALA A 58 -12.71 0.04 4.61
N ALA A 59 -13.21 1.12 4.00
CA ALA A 59 -13.22 1.29 2.55
C ALA A 59 -11.80 1.30 1.96
N ASN A 60 -10.87 2.01 2.59
CA ASN A 60 -9.46 2.06 2.17
C ASN A 60 -8.79 0.69 2.23
N LEU A 61 -9.04 -0.09 3.29
CA LEU A 61 -8.53 -1.45 3.41
C LEU A 61 -9.09 -2.36 2.31
N THR A 62 -10.38 -2.23 1.99
CA THR A 62 -10.99 -2.94 0.87
C THR A 62 -10.37 -2.57 -0.47
N ALA A 63 -10.06 -1.29 -0.69
CA ALA A 63 -9.31 -0.85 -1.87
C ALA A 63 -7.88 -1.42 -1.93
N GLN A 64 -7.27 -1.72 -0.77
CA GLN A 64 -5.98 -2.41 -0.67
C GLN A 64 -6.11 -3.94 -0.74
N GLY A 65 -7.28 -4.48 -1.05
CA GLY A 65 -7.50 -5.91 -1.24
C GLY A 65 -7.76 -6.70 0.06
N GLN A 66 -7.95 -6.04 1.20
CA GLN A 66 -8.39 -6.70 2.43
C GLN A 66 -9.91 -6.82 2.49
N THR A 67 -10.46 -7.88 3.09
CA THR A 67 -11.91 -7.93 3.35
C THR A 67 -12.23 -7.15 4.62
N ALA A 68 -12.68 -5.89 4.51
CA ALA A 68 -13.04 -5.03 5.64
C ALA A 68 -14.47 -4.47 5.52
N LEU A 69 -15.18 -4.38 6.65
CA LEU A 69 -16.57 -3.90 6.71
C LEU A 69 -16.73 -2.73 7.70
N PRO A 70 -17.67 -1.79 7.46
CA PRO A 70 -18.02 -0.73 8.41
C PRO A 70 -18.45 -1.21 9.81
N SER A 71 -18.94 -2.44 9.90
CA SER A 71 -19.34 -3.10 11.14
C SER A 71 -18.16 -3.69 11.93
N ASP A 72 -16.97 -3.79 11.33
CA ASP A 72 -15.80 -4.29 12.04
C ASP A 72 -15.43 -3.36 13.22
N SER A 73 -14.86 -3.96 14.26
CA SER A 73 -14.26 -3.22 15.37
C SER A 73 -12.98 -2.50 14.93
N LEU A 74 -12.61 -1.41 15.61
CA LEU A 74 -11.36 -0.70 15.33
C LEU A 74 -10.13 -1.61 15.48
N THR A 75 -10.12 -2.52 16.46
CA THR A 75 -9.04 -3.49 16.66
C THR A 75 -8.92 -4.47 15.49
N SER A 76 -10.05 -4.93 14.95
CA SER A 76 -10.08 -5.79 13.76
C SER A 76 -9.54 -5.05 12.53
N LEU A 77 -10.00 -3.81 12.31
CA LEU A 77 -9.49 -2.96 11.23
C LEU A 77 -7.99 -2.69 11.38
N ALA A 78 -7.49 -2.41 12.59
CA ALA A 78 -6.07 -2.21 12.85
C ALA A 78 -5.24 -3.45 12.52
N SER A 79 -5.73 -4.64 12.86
CA SER A 79 -5.07 -5.91 12.51
C SER A 79 -5.01 -6.08 10.98
N LYS A 80 -6.08 -5.74 10.26
CA LYS A 80 -6.13 -5.77 8.79
C LYS A 80 -5.18 -4.78 8.12
N VAL A 81 -4.88 -3.63 8.74
CA VAL A 81 -3.85 -2.70 8.24
C VAL A 81 -2.50 -3.40 8.17
N THR A 82 -2.12 -4.15 9.20
CA THR A 82 -0.84 -4.87 9.21
C THR A 82 -0.79 -6.07 8.27
N ALA A 83 -1.96 -6.65 7.96
CA ALA A 83 -2.11 -7.74 7.01
C ALA A 83 -2.29 -7.28 5.56
N ALA A 84 -2.49 -5.98 5.33
CA ALA A 84 -2.67 -5.43 3.99
C ALA A 84 -1.45 -5.75 3.11
N PRO A 85 -1.66 -6.21 1.87
CA PRO A 85 -0.57 -6.60 1.00
C PRO A 85 0.22 -5.33 0.64
N VAL A 86 1.48 -5.29 1.06
CA VAL A 86 2.40 -4.27 0.59
C VAL A 86 2.82 -4.68 -0.81
N ARG A 87 2.31 -3.99 -1.84
CA ARG A 87 2.81 -4.19 -3.21
C ARG A 87 4.27 -3.74 -3.24
N ARG A 88 5.17 -4.70 -3.36
CA ARG A 88 6.60 -4.46 -3.45
C ARG A 88 6.99 -4.44 -4.91
N TRP A 89 7.93 -3.56 -5.24
CA TRP A 89 8.57 -3.57 -6.53
C TRP A 89 10.08 -3.42 -6.34
N ALA A 90 10.82 -3.91 -7.32
CA ALA A 90 12.25 -3.78 -7.40
C ALA A 90 12.61 -3.51 -8.86
N SER A 91 13.71 -2.82 -9.08
CA SER A 91 14.28 -2.67 -10.41
C SER A 91 15.77 -2.89 -10.36
N GLY A 92 16.36 -3.09 -11.52
CA GLY A 92 17.79 -3.17 -11.65
C GLY A 92 18.22 -3.19 -13.09
N THR A 93 19.53 -3.30 -13.25
CA THR A 93 20.19 -3.39 -14.54
C THR A 93 21.20 -4.52 -14.51
N GLY A 94 21.60 -4.96 -15.68
CA GLY A 94 22.70 -5.88 -15.84
C GLY A 94 23.23 -5.86 -17.26
N SER A 95 24.22 -6.69 -17.51
CA SER A 95 24.73 -6.90 -18.86
C SER A 95 25.02 -8.37 -19.09
N PHE A 96 24.94 -8.79 -20.35
CA PHE A 96 25.34 -10.11 -20.78
C PHE A 96 26.04 -10.04 -22.14
N ARG A 97 26.84 -11.06 -22.44
CA ARG A 97 27.39 -11.25 -23.78
C ARG A 97 26.49 -12.20 -24.53
N TYR A 98 26.15 -11.85 -25.77
CA TYR A 98 25.48 -12.78 -26.66
C TYR A 98 26.35 -14.03 -26.85
N SER A 99 25.67 -15.17 -26.83
CA SER A 99 26.20 -16.45 -27.27
C SER A 99 25.57 -16.80 -28.62
N SER A 100 26.21 -17.71 -29.36
CA SER A 100 25.59 -18.37 -30.52
C SER A 100 24.45 -19.33 -30.12
N THR A 101 24.26 -19.54 -28.81
CA THR A 101 23.17 -20.33 -28.23
C THR A 101 22.33 -19.45 -27.32
N ASP A 102 21.06 -19.79 -27.13
CA ASP A 102 20.21 -19.08 -26.17
C ASP A 102 20.79 -19.17 -24.75
N THR A 103 20.77 -18.06 -24.03
CA THR A 103 21.27 -17.99 -22.65
C THR A 103 20.17 -17.56 -21.69
N THR A 104 20.00 -18.32 -20.62
CA THR A 104 19.10 -17.94 -19.52
C THR A 104 19.83 -17.06 -18.52
N HIS A 105 19.33 -15.85 -18.32
CA HIS A 105 19.77 -14.93 -17.28
C HIS A 105 18.90 -15.06 -16.05
N ARG A 106 19.52 -14.94 -14.87
CA ARG A 106 18.83 -15.08 -13.57
C ARG A 106 18.99 -13.82 -12.75
N VAL A 107 17.87 -13.26 -12.33
CA VAL A 107 17.78 -12.24 -11.28
C VAL A 107 17.30 -12.93 -10.01
N SER A 108 18.02 -12.75 -8.90
CA SER A 108 17.73 -13.42 -7.63
C SER A 108 18.05 -12.52 -6.44
N GLY A 109 17.57 -12.88 -5.26
CA GLY A 109 17.77 -12.11 -4.03
C GLY A 109 16.75 -10.99 -3.82
N LEU A 110 15.63 -11.01 -4.55
CA LEU A 110 14.53 -10.09 -4.32
C LEU A 110 13.89 -10.36 -2.95
N ALA A 111 13.39 -9.32 -2.29
CA ALA A 111 12.69 -9.45 -1.00
C ALA A 111 11.32 -10.16 -1.13
N PHE A 112 10.85 -10.39 -2.37
CA PHE A 112 9.56 -10.95 -2.72
C PHE A 112 9.68 -11.86 -3.95
N THR A 113 8.69 -12.74 -4.15
CA THR A 113 8.54 -13.51 -5.40
C THR A 113 7.71 -12.67 -6.37
N PRO A 114 8.24 -12.28 -7.54
CA PRO A 114 7.50 -11.44 -8.47
C PRO A 114 6.29 -12.17 -9.06
N VAL A 115 5.22 -11.42 -9.33
CA VAL A 115 4.05 -11.85 -10.11
C VAL A 115 3.99 -11.18 -11.49
N LEU A 116 4.72 -10.08 -11.64
CA LEU A 116 4.90 -9.34 -12.89
C LEU A 116 6.37 -8.95 -13.00
N VAL A 117 6.95 -9.20 -14.17
CA VAL A 117 8.28 -8.72 -14.52
C VAL A 117 8.19 -8.06 -15.89
N VAL A 118 8.91 -6.95 -16.02
CA VAL A 118 9.20 -6.27 -17.28
C VAL A 118 10.71 -6.26 -17.43
N VAL A 119 11.22 -6.75 -18.55
CA VAL A 119 12.63 -6.66 -18.93
C VAL A 119 12.71 -5.86 -20.21
N ASP A 120 13.67 -4.95 -20.28
CA ASP A 120 14.04 -4.21 -21.48
C ASP A 120 15.52 -4.50 -21.79
N VAL A 121 15.87 -4.65 -23.05
CA VAL A 121 17.21 -5.08 -23.49
C VAL A 121 17.70 -4.13 -24.58
N ASP A 122 18.83 -3.46 -24.32
CA ASP A 122 19.44 -2.50 -25.25
C ASP A 122 19.98 -3.23 -26.49
N TYR A 123 19.17 -3.30 -27.55
CA TYR A 123 19.56 -3.90 -28.83
C TYR A 123 20.30 -2.89 -29.70
N GLY A 124 21.55 -3.19 -30.06
CA GLY A 124 22.38 -2.38 -30.97
C GLY A 124 22.16 -2.65 -32.47
N PHE A 125 20.99 -3.12 -32.93
CA PHE A 125 20.75 -3.45 -34.34
C PHE A 125 19.71 -2.53 -35.01
N PRO A 126 20.00 -1.95 -36.20
CA PRO A 126 19.10 -1.04 -36.90
C PRO A 126 18.01 -1.72 -37.78
N ALA A 127 17.77 -3.03 -37.65
CA ALA A 127 16.82 -3.74 -38.51
C ALA A 127 15.79 -4.54 -37.70
N ALA A 128 14.56 -4.02 -37.69
CA ALA A 128 13.29 -4.70 -37.49
C ALA A 128 12.99 -5.37 -36.13
N ARG A 129 12.31 -4.56 -35.30
CA ARG A 129 11.04 -4.86 -34.61
C ARG A 129 10.96 -6.11 -33.75
N TRP A 130 11.43 -6.00 -32.52
CA TRP A 130 10.73 -6.63 -31.39
C TRP A 130 10.73 -5.59 -30.26
N GLU A 131 9.58 -4.96 -30.03
CA GLU A 131 9.32 -4.14 -28.85
C GLU A 131 9.40 -5.09 -27.65
N ASN A 132 10.59 -5.22 -27.07
CA ASN A 132 10.94 -6.26 -26.09
C ASN A 132 10.45 -5.95 -24.68
N THR A 133 9.40 -5.14 -24.52
CA THR A 133 8.69 -5.06 -23.24
C THR A 133 7.93 -6.37 -23.06
N ILE A 134 8.58 -7.37 -22.46
CA ILE A 134 7.90 -8.63 -22.12
C ILE A 134 6.95 -8.32 -20.95
N PHE A 135 5.67 -8.11 -21.25
CA PHE A 135 4.62 -8.09 -20.25
C PHE A 135 4.27 -9.55 -19.90
N VAL A 136 4.29 -9.95 -18.65
CA VAL A 136 3.65 -11.22 -18.25
C VAL A 136 2.70 -10.93 -17.10
N ASN A 137 1.42 -10.82 -17.43
CA ASN A 137 0.33 -10.93 -16.46
C ASN A 137 -0.07 -12.41 -16.40
N SER A 138 -0.34 -12.94 -15.20
CA SER A 138 -0.84 -14.30 -14.98
C SER A 138 -2.15 -14.62 -15.74
N ASN A 139 -2.81 -13.63 -16.33
CA ASN A 139 -4.11 -13.75 -17.00
C ASN A 139 -4.09 -13.59 -18.55
N GLY A 140 -2.91 -13.72 -19.20
CA GLY A 140 -2.78 -14.05 -20.65
C GLY A 140 -2.76 -12.87 -21.65
N VAL A 141 -1.98 -12.86 -22.73
CA VAL A 141 -0.90 -13.75 -23.24
C VAL A 141 0.13 -12.90 -23.99
N PRO A 142 1.36 -12.75 -23.46
CA PRO A 142 2.57 -12.56 -24.30
C PRO A 142 3.49 -13.78 -24.23
N ARG A 143 4.28 -14.04 -25.29
CA ARG A 143 5.06 -15.29 -25.48
C ARG A 143 5.77 -15.74 -24.19
N VAL A 144 5.29 -16.85 -23.65
CA VAL A 144 5.57 -17.39 -22.30
C VAL A 144 6.98 -17.99 -22.18
N ASP A 145 7.68 -18.18 -23.30
CA ASP A 145 8.92 -18.99 -23.32
C ASP A 145 10.16 -18.25 -22.80
N TYR A 146 10.06 -16.95 -22.51
CA TYR A 146 11.22 -16.12 -22.18
C TYR A 146 11.34 -15.69 -20.72
N ILE A 147 10.36 -15.93 -19.84
CA ILE A 147 10.48 -15.56 -18.41
C ILE A 147 9.97 -16.71 -17.54
N THR A 148 10.74 -17.08 -16.51
CA THR A 148 10.30 -18.04 -15.48
C THR A 148 10.42 -17.41 -14.11
N PHE A 149 9.29 -17.33 -13.38
CA PHE A 149 9.30 -16.88 -12.00
C PHE A 149 9.93 -17.94 -11.10
N ILE A 150 10.81 -17.52 -10.20
CA ILE A 150 11.43 -18.39 -9.20
C ILE A 150 11.25 -17.77 -7.82
N SER A 151 11.44 -18.55 -6.76
CA SER A 151 11.41 -18.00 -5.40
C SER A 151 12.40 -16.84 -5.29
N LYS A 152 11.89 -15.66 -4.89
CA LYS A 152 12.70 -14.44 -4.70
C LYS A 152 13.48 -14.01 -5.96
N GLY A 153 12.91 -14.18 -7.14
CA GLY A 153 13.57 -13.80 -8.39
C GLY A 153 12.81 -14.19 -9.65
N PHE A 154 13.49 -14.11 -10.78
CA PHE A 154 13.01 -14.59 -12.07
C PHE A 154 14.21 -14.95 -12.95
N THR A 155 13.96 -15.76 -13.97
CA THR A 155 14.89 -15.94 -15.08
C THR A 155 14.29 -15.39 -16.35
N PHE A 156 15.12 -14.98 -17.29
CA PHE A 156 14.68 -14.66 -18.64
C PHE A 156 15.65 -15.20 -19.69
N LEU A 157 15.12 -15.60 -20.84
CA LEU A 157 15.90 -16.11 -21.95
C LEU A 157 16.33 -14.94 -22.86
N CYS A 158 17.60 -14.90 -23.23
CA CYS A 158 18.08 -14.06 -24.30
C CYS A 158 18.38 -14.95 -25.53
N PRO A 159 17.69 -14.75 -26.66
CA PRO A 159 17.91 -15.56 -27.85
C PRO A 159 19.29 -15.29 -28.46
N GLY A 160 19.99 -16.34 -28.89
CA GLY A 160 21.28 -16.22 -29.56
C GLY A 160 21.15 -15.53 -30.92
N SER A 161 22.06 -14.60 -31.23
CA SER A 161 22.08 -13.88 -32.52
C SER A 161 23.40 -14.02 -33.28
N GLY A 162 24.36 -14.80 -32.76
CA GLY A 162 25.70 -14.93 -33.32
C GLY A 162 26.61 -13.70 -33.12
N SER A 163 26.10 -12.62 -32.51
CA SER A 163 26.90 -11.48 -32.07
C SER A 163 27.70 -11.81 -30.80
N THR A 164 28.83 -11.14 -30.57
CA THR A 164 29.63 -11.23 -29.33
C THR A 164 29.62 -9.94 -28.52
N SER A 165 28.78 -8.97 -28.91
CA SER A 165 28.67 -7.67 -28.24
C SER A 165 28.11 -7.82 -26.82
N LEU A 166 28.62 -6.99 -25.90
CA LEU A 166 28.03 -6.81 -24.59
C LEU A 166 26.72 -6.01 -24.76
N THR A 167 25.64 -6.52 -24.18
CA THR A 167 24.32 -5.89 -24.20
C THR A 167 23.84 -5.67 -22.78
N ASN A 168 23.28 -4.49 -22.56
CA ASN A 168 22.70 -4.12 -21.27
C ASN A 168 21.21 -4.49 -21.25
N TYR A 169 20.69 -4.72 -20.06
CA TYR A 169 19.28 -4.88 -19.81
C TYR A 169 18.85 -4.14 -18.55
N TYR A 170 17.59 -3.75 -18.52
CA TYR A 170 16.89 -3.14 -17.40
C TYR A 170 15.72 -4.02 -17.04
N TRP A 171 15.34 -4.03 -15.78
CA TRP A 171 14.18 -4.80 -15.35
C TRP A 171 13.43 -4.10 -14.22
N ILE A 172 12.14 -4.38 -14.18
CA ILE A 172 11.23 -4.06 -13.08
C ILE A 172 10.51 -5.35 -12.71
N ALA A 173 10.47 -5.67 -11.43
CA ALA A 173 9.74 -6.79 -10.84
C ALA A 173 8.72 -6.26 -9.84
N VAL A 174 7.53 -6.83 -9.80
CA VAL A 174 6.42 -6.42 -8.93
C VAL A 174 5.79 -7.66 -8.30
N GLU A 175 5.41 -7.55 -7.02
CA GLU A 175 4.57 -8.50 -6.27
C GLU A 175 3.07 -8.18 -6.37
#